data_AF-A0A410UTA3-F1
#
_entry.id   AF-A0A410UTA3-F1
#
_cell.length_a   1.000
_cell.length_b   1.000
_cell.length_c   1.000
_cell.angle_alpha   90.00
_cell.angle_beta   90.00
_cell.angle_gamma   90.00
#
_symmetry.space_group_name_H-M   'P 1'
#
loop_
_entity.id
_entity.type
_entity.pdbx_description
1 polymer ?
#
loop_
_entity_poly.entity_id
_entity_poly.type
_entity_poly.pdbx_seq_one_letter_code
_entity_poly.pdbx_strand_id
1 'polypeptide(L)'
;MKDIYLKFDGGDTKIEGESRDEAHPKWLEALSWSHLIRQPKSATASTSGGHTAERAEHGDMVFLKDIDSTSPSLWLACSQGDTYNKVTIDFMRANGKEKVKYLEIVLNHVIVSSVMPTVQGEGLPTETVTLKYASVKWTYTVQGIDGKKGGSNPQMWSLAKNKATEAI
;
A
#
# COMPACT_ATOMS: atom_id res chain seq x y z
N MET A 1 -13.50 -2.32 -14.09
CA MET A 1 -12.03 -2.53 -14.01
C MET A 1 -11.52 -1.58 -12.96
N LYS A 2 -11.05 -2.12 -11.83
CA LYS A 2 -10.63 -1.32 -10.67
C LYS A 2 -9.37 -0.51 -11.01
N ASP A 3 -9.03 0.42 -10.13
CA ASP A 3 -7.94 1.38 -10.35
C ASP A 3 -6.78 1.21 -9.35
N ILE A 4 -6.87 0.22 -8.45
CA ILE A 4 -5.86 -0.05 -7.44
C ILE A 4 -5.51 -1.54 -7.50
N TYR A 5 -4.25 -1.83 -7.75
CA TYR A 5 -3.74 -3.20 -7.86
C TYR A 5 -2.64 -3.44 -6.83
N LEU A 6 -2.64 -4.62 -6.20
CA LEU A 6 -1.65 -5.02 -5.21
C LEU A 6 -0.99 -6.34 -5.62
N LYS A 7 0.33 -6.42 -5.45
CA LYS A 7 1.11 -7.65 -5.63
C LYS A 7 1.96 -7.92 -4.41
N PHE A 8 1.86 -9.15 -3.90
CA PHE A 8 2.68 -9.66 -2.81
C PHE A 8 3.82 -10.51 -3.39
N ASP A 9 5.05 -10.20 -3.00
CA ASP A 9 6.25 -10.96 -3.37
C ASP A 9 6.92 -11.51 -2.10
N GLY A 10 7.17 -12.82 -2.05
CA GLY A 10 7.68 -13.53 -0.88
C GLY A 10 6.55 -14.07 0.01
N GLY A 11 6.85 -14.33 1.28
CA GLY A 11 5.93 -14.97 2.22
C GLY A 11 5.82 -16.49 2.03
N ASP A 12 5.39 -17.18 3.08
CA ASP A 12 5.12 -18.62 3.05
C ASP A 12 3.78 -18.92 2.37
N THR A 13 2.80 -18.03 2.54
CA THR A 13 1.49 -18.08 1.89
C THR A 13 1.49 -17.28 0.61
N LYS A 14 1.17 -17.95 -0.49
CA LYS A 14 1.04 -17.29 -1.79
C LYS A 14 -0.29 -16.54 -1.88
N ILE A 15 -0.21 -15.26 -2.22
CA ILE A 15 -1.35 -14.42 -2.54
C ILE A 15 -1.30 -14.09 -4.04
N GLU A 16 -2.05 -14.86 -4.84
CA GLU A 16 -2.27 -14.59 -6.27
C GLU A 16 -3.74 -14.19 -6.48
N GLY A 17 -3.98 -13.01 -7.05
CA GLY A 17 -5.32 -12.49 -7.32
C GLY A 17 -5.92 -12.96 -8.63
N GLU A 18 -7.08 -12.39 -8.94
CA GLU A 18 -7.90 -12.75 -10.11
C GLU A 18 -7.89 -11.68 -11.22
N SER A 19 -7.12 -10.59 -11.04
CA SER A 19 -7.05 -9.53 -12.03
C SER A 19 -6.72 -10.08 -13.42
N ARG A 20 -7.55 -9.69 -14.39
CA ARG A 20 -7.38 -9.96 -15.81
C ARG A 20 -6.90 -8.74 -16.59
N ASP A 21 -6.53 -7.68 -15.89
CA ASP A 21 -5.89 -6.50 -16.47
C ASP A 21 -4.55 -6.91 -17.09
N GLU A 22 -4.31 -6.54 -18.34
CA GLU A 22 -3.11 -6.94 -19.09
C GLU A 22 -1.81 -6.46 -18.42
N ALA A 23 -1.84 -5.32 -17.73
CA ALA A 23 -0.70 -4.78 -17.02
C ALA A 23 -0.53 -5.34 -15.60
N HIS A 24 -1.60 -5.93 -15.03
CA HIS A 24 -1.62 -6.45 -13.66
C HIS A 24 -2.21 -7.87 -13.58
N PRO A 25 -1.70 -8.85 -14.37
CA PRO A 25 -2.28 -10.19 -14.40
C PRO A 25 -2.07 -10.90 -13.06
N LYS A 26 -3.15 -11.43 -12.49
CA LYS A 26 -3.18 -12.09 -11.17
C LYS A 26 -2.80 -11.19 -9.98
N TRP A 27 -2.89 -9.87 -10.14
CA TRP A 27 -2.78 -8.98 -8.99
C TRP A 27 -4.11 -8.97 -8.23
N LEU A 28 -4.05 -8.63 -6.96
CA LEU A 28 -5.23 -8.35 -6.15
C LEU A 28 -5.78 -6.99 -6.57
N GLU A 29 -7.10 -6.84 -6.63
CA GLU A 29 -7.72 -5.58 -6.98
C GLU A 29 -8.47 -4.95 -5.78
N ALA A 30 -8.10 -3.73 -5.40
CA ALA A 30 -8.72 -2.98 -4.32
C ALA A 30 -9.69 -1.91 -4.84
N LEU A 31 -10.68 -1.59 -4.01
CA LEU A 31 -11.70 -0.56 -4.22
C LEU A 31 -11.23 0.80 -3.69
N SER A 32 -10.52 0.82 -2.55
CA SER A 32 -10.05 2.05 -1.92
C SER A 32 -8.77 1.84 -1.13
N TRP A 33 -8.11 2.94 -0.80
CA TRP A 33 -6.91 2.99 0.02
C TRP A 33 -6.94 4.21 0.95
N SER A 34 -6.43 4.05 2.17
CA SER A 34 -6.11 5.15 3.07
C SER A 34 -4.86 4.86 3.89
N HIS A 35 -4.16 5.91 4.33
CA HIS A 35 -2.94 5.80 5.12
C HIS A 35 -2.76 7.07 5.97
N LEU A 36 -2.21 6.90 7.17
CA LEU A 36 -1.92 7.99 8.10
C LEU A 36 -0.42 8.09 8.34
N ILE A 37 0.14 9.29 8.22
CA ILE A 37 1.52 9.60 8.62
C ILE A 37 1.44 10.76 9.63
N ARG A 38 1.94 10.54 10.84
CA ARG A 38 1.92 11.51 11.93
C ARG A 38 3.33 11.75 12.45
N GLN A 39 3.79 12.99 12.44
CA GLN A 39 4.97 13.41 13.20
C GLN A 39 4.47 14.01 14.52
N PRO A 40 4.56 13.29 15.64
CA PRO A 40 4.22 13.88 16.92
C PRO A 40 5.23 14.99 17.28
N LYS A 41 4.73 16.04 17.94
CA LYS A 41 5.55 17.18 18.35
C LYS A 41 5.95 16.95 19.80
N SER A 42 7.25 16.90 20.06
CA SER A 42 7.78 16.82 21.42
C SER A 42 7.21 17.95 22.29
N ALA A 43 6.58 17.58 23.41
CA ALA A 43 6.03 18.52 24.39
C ALA A 43 7.11 19.32 25.14
N THR A 44 8.38 18.90 25.07
CA THR A 44 9.51 19.46 25.83
C THR A 44 10.65 19.97 24.95
N ALA A 45 10.54 19.92 23.61
CA ALA A 45 11.50 20.55 22.71
C ALA A 45 11.33 22.08 22.76
N SER A 46 11.93 22.68 23.78
CA SER A 46 12.13 24.12 23.91
C SER A 46 13.05 24.65 22.80
N THR A 47 12.94 25.95 22.58
CA THR A 47 13.52 26.86 21.58
C THR A 47 15.04 26.79 21.27
N SER A 48 15.76 25.71 21.62
CA SER A 48 17.22 25.63 21.54
C SER A 48 17.81 24.50 20.68
N GLY A 49 17.03 23.70 19.96
CA GLY A 49 17.57 22.72 19.02
C GLY A 49 16.52 22.04 18.14
N GLY A 50 16.81 21.86 16.85
CA GLY A 50 15.90 21.27 15.84
C GLY A 50 15.67 19.75 15.95
N HIS A 51 15.90 19.16 17.13
CA HIS A 51 15.73 17.72 17.34
C HIS A 51 14.34 17.44 17.91
N THR A 52 13.52 16.68 17.17
CA THR A 52 12.34 16.04 17.74
C THR A 52 12.80 14.80 18.51
N ALA A 53 12.40 14.67 19.78
CA ALA A 53 12.64 13.45 20.56
C ALA A 53 11.87 12.24 20.00
N GLU A 54 10.82 12.52 19.23
CA GLU A 54 9.89 11.54 18.69
C GLU A 54 10.15 11.24 17.22
N ARG A 55 9.72 10.05 16.77
CA ARG A 55 9.83 9.58 15.39
C ARG A 55 8.49 9.69 14.69
N ALA A 56 8.50 9.76 13.36
CA ALA A 56 7.29 9.66 12.58
C ALA A 56 6.60 8.31 12.79
N GLU A 57 5.30 8.35 13.02
CA GLU A 57 4.43 7.19 13.16
C GLU A 57 3.63 7.04 11.87
N HIS A 58 3.75 5.87 11.24
CA HIS A 58 2.89 5.49 10.14
C HIS A 58 1.81 4.56 10.67
N GLY A 59 0.56 4.94 10.46
CA GLY A 59 -0.56 4.02 10.61
C GLY A 59 -0.50 2.93 9.54
N ASP A 60 -1.27 1.88 9.73
CA ASP A 60 -1.35 0.80 8.73
C ASP A 60 -1.95 1.35 7.42
N MET A 61 -1.52 0.80 6.28
CA MET A 61 -2.20 1.06 5.01
C MET A 61 -3.47 0.24 4.95
N VAL A 62 -4.61 0.90 4.80
CA VAL A 62 -5.93 0.27 4.83
C VAL A 62 -6.48 0.18 3.42
N PHE A 63 -6.86 -1.02 3.00
CA PHE A 63 -7.45 -1.30 1.69
C PHE A 63 -8.82 -1.92 1.87
N LEU A 64 -9.79 -1.47 1.07
CA LEU A 64 -11.07 -2.17 0.91
C LEU A 64 -11.02 -2.97 -0.38
N LYS A 65 -11.44 -4.23 -0.37
CA LYS A 65 -11.59 -5.06 -1.58
C LYS A 65 -12.87 -5.89 -1.51
N ASP A 66 -13.30 -6.43 -2.65
CA ASP A 66 -14.34 -7.45 -2.66
C ASP A 66 -13.76 -8.76 -2.12
N ILE A 67 -14.60 -9.62 -1.52
CA ILE A 67 -14.18 -11.00 -1.21
C ILE A 67 -13.95 -11.75 -2.53
N ASP A 68 -12.79 -12.38 -2.67
CA ASP A 68 -12.37 -13.13 -3.87
C ASP A 68 -11.47 -14.31 -3.47
N SER A 69 -10.84 -15.00 -4.43
CA SER A 69 -9.94 -16.14 -4.13
C SER A 69 -8.73 -15.79 -3.27
N THR A 70 -8.33 -14.51 -3.15
CA THR A 70 -7.24 -14.11 -2.27
C THR A 70 -7.64 -14.07 -0.80
N SER A 71 -8.95 -13.99 -0.50
CA SER A 71 -9.43 -13.79 0.87
C SER A 71 -8.95 -14.88 1.83
N PRO A 72 -9.06 -16.19 1.55
CA PRO A 72 -8.55 -17.21 2.46
C PRO A 72 -7.04 -17.15 2.67
N SER A 73 -6.27 -16.81 1.63
CA SER A 73 -4.81 -16.62 1.74
C SER A 73 -4.46 -15.43 2.62
N LEU A 74 -5.20 -14.32 2.50
CA LEU A 74 -5.05 -13.15 3.37
C LEU A 74 -5.40 -13.47 4.82
N TRP A 75 -6.47 -14.23 5.05
CA TRP A 75 -6.88 -14.64 6.40
C TRP A 75 -5.81 -15.53 7.05
N LEU A 76 -5.25 -16.48 6.29
CA LEU A 76 -4.16 -17.34 6.77
C LEU A 76 -2.89 -16.53 7.04
N ALA A 77 -2.47 -15.69 6.08
CA ALA A 77 -1.29 -14.84 6.21
C ALA A 77 -1.37 -13.93 7.44
N CYS A 78 -2.55 -13.34 7.70
CA CYS A 78 -2.82 -12.57 8.90
C CYS A 78 -2.75 -13.43 10.17
N SER A 79 -3.34 -14.63 10.15
CA SER A 79 -3.42 -15.51 11.32
C SER A 79 -2.05 -16.05 11.77
N GLN A 80 -1.15 -16.31 10.83
CA GLN A 80 0.18 -16.85 11.12
C GLN A 80 1.28 -15.76 11.23
N GLY A 81 0.94 -14.50 10.96
CA GLY A 81 1.90 -13.39 10.96
C GLY A 81 2.95 -13.51 9.85
N ASP A 82 2.53 -13.97 8.66
CA ASP A 82 3.42 -14.17 7.52
C ASP A 82 4.05 -12.84 7.06
N THR A 83 5.32 -12.90 6.69
CA THR A 83 6.10 -11.72 6.31
C THR A 83 6.50 -11.78 4.83
N TYR A 84 6.01 -10.80 4.08
CA TYR A 84 6.29 -10.64 2.67
C TYR A 84 7.50 -9.74 2.47
N ASN A 85 8.39 -10.12 1.57
CA ASN A 85 9.59 -9.33 1.29
C ASN A 85 9.21 -7.97 0.72
N LYS A 86 8.19 -7.94 -0.15
CA LYS A 86 7.76 -6.73 -0.84
C LYS A 86 6.28 -6.80 -1.20
N VAL A 87 5.59 -5.66 -1.05
CA VAL A 87 4.25 -5.46 -1.62
C VAL A 87 4.29 -4.23 -2.52
N THR A 88 3.91 -4.40 -3.79
CA THR A 88 3.79 -3.30 -4.76
C THR A 88 2.32 -2.95 -4.92
N ILE A 89 2.00 -1.65 -4.81
CA ILE A 89 0.66 -1.11 -5.05
C ILE A 89 0.73 -0.10 -6.19
N ASP A 90 -0.07 -0.36 -7.23
CA ASP A 90 -0.19 0.49 -8.40
C ASP A 90 -1.56 1.18 -8.41
N PHE A 91 -1.54 2.51 -8.52
CA PHE A 91 -2.73 3.34 -8.65
C PHE A 91 -2.82 3.87 -10.08
N MET A 92 -3.93 3.54 -10.71
CA MET A 92 -4.25 3.86 -12.08
C MET A 92 -5.29 4.97 -12.13
N ARG A 93 -5.25 5.77 -13.19
CA ARG A 93 -6.33 6.70 -13.51
C ARG A 93 -6.57 6.71 -15.01
N ALA A 94 -7.77 7.11 -15.40
CA ALA A 94 -8.12 7.25 -16.81
C ALA A 94 -7.27 8.34 -17.51
N ASN A 95 -6.85 8.05 -18.73
CA ASN A 95 -6.18 8.95 -19.65
C ASN A 95 -6.73 8.74 -21.07
N GLY A 96 -7.93 9.29 -21.32
CA GLY A 96 -8.65 9.02 -22.55
C GLY A 96 -9.05 7.54 -22.63
N LYS A 97 -8.51 6.82 -23.62
CA LYS A 97 -8.78 5.38 -23.83
C LYS A 97 -7.87 4.44 -23.04
N GLU A 98 -6.78 4.96 -22.48
CA GLU A 98 -5.79 4.17 -21.75
C GLU A 98 -5.85 4.50 -20.24
N LYS A 99 -5.35 3.59 -19.41
CA LYS A 99 -5.08 3.87 -18.00
C LYS A 99 -3.61 4.18 -17.80
N VAL A 100 -3.31 5.19 -16.99
CA VAL A 100 -1.93 5.54 -16.64
C VAL A 100 -1.70 5.34 -15.14
N LYS A 101 -0.56 4.72 -14.82
CA LYS A 101 -0.06 4.65 -13.45
C LYS A 101 0.40 6.04 -13.01
N TYR A 102 -0.28 6.63 -12.03
CA TYR A 102 0.05 7.96 -11.51
C TYR A 102 0.73 7.90 -10.14
N LEU A 103 0.50 6.83 -9.38
CA LEU A 103 1.14 6.59 -8.09
C LEU A 103 1.53 5.11 -7.99
N GLU A 104 2.76 4.87 -7.56
CA GLU A 104 3.27 3.55 -7.17
C GLU A 104 3.72 3.64 -5.71
N ILE A 105 3.35 2.65 -4.91
CA ILE A 105 3.83 2.49 -3.54
C ILE A 105 4.51 1.12 -3.45
N VAL A 106 5.74 1.08 -2.96
CA VAL A 106 6.46 -0.16 -2.69
C VAL A 106 6.73 -0.25 -1.19
N LEU A 107 6.21 -1.29 -0.57
CA LEU A 107 6.41 -1.60 0.83
C LEU A 107 7.41 -2.76 0.94
N ASN A 108 8.34 -2.70 1.90
CA ASN A 108 9.27 -3.81 2.16
C ASN A 108 9.08 -4.35 3.57
N HIS A 109 9.26 -5.67 3.70
CA HIS A 109 9.07 -6.45 4.93
C HIS A 109 7.71 -6.17 5.56
N VAL A 110 6.69 -6.74 4.92
CA VAL A 110 5.29 -6.41 5.09
C VAL A 110 4.56 -7.55 5.77
N ILE A 111 3.67 -7.24 6.70
CA ILE A 111 2.72 -8.20 7.27
C ILE A 111 1.30 -7.75 6.93
N VAL A 112 0.40 -8.72 6.80
CA VAL A 112 -1.04 -8.45 6.85
C VAL A 112 -1.41 -8.27 8.33
N SER A 113 -1.66 -7.03 8.75
CA SER A 113 -1.86 -6.71 10.17
C SER A 113 -3.28 -6.92 10.65
N SER A 114 -4.28 -6.87 9.76
CA SER A 114 -5.66 -7.27 10.06
C SER A 114 -6.43 -7.56 8.77
N VAL A 115 -7.44 -8.42 8.89
CA VAL A 115 -8.46 -8.63 7.84
C VAL A 115 -9.84 -8.64 8.49
N MET A 116 -10.79 -7.90 7.92
CA MET A 116 -12.16 -7.78 8.41
C MET A 116 -13.14 -8.01 7.24
N PRO A 117 -13.52 -9.27 6.97
CA PRO A 117 -14.53 -9.59 5.97
C PRO A 117 -15.94 -9.25 6.46
N THR A 118 -16.75 -8.70 5.58
CA THR A 118 -18.13 -8.27 5.85
C THR A 118 -19.05 -8.66 4.71
N VAL A 119 -20.18 -9.29 5.07
CA VAL A 119 -21.28 -9.59 4.14
C VAL A 119 -22.46 -8.73 4.59
N GLN A 120 -22.89 -7.82 3.73
CA GLN A 120 -24.08 -6.99 3.97
C GLN A 120 -25.29 -7.60 3.25
N GLY A 121 -26.50 -7.16 3.60
CA GLY A 121 -27.75 -7.70 3.01
C GLY A 121 -27.91 -7.38 1.52
N GLU A 122 -27.27 -6.32 1.04
CA GLU A 122 -27.22 -5.91 -0.37
C GLU A 122 -25.79 -5.55 -0.77
N GLY A 123 -25.47 -5.66 -2.06
CA GLY A 123 -24.13 -5.39 -2.60
C GLY A 123 -23.21 -6.61 -2.59
N LEU A 124 -22.01 -6.45 -3.17
CA LEU A 124 -20.98 -7.48 -3.13
C LEU A 124 -20.34 -7.53 -1.73
N PRO A 125 -20.07 -8.73 -1.17
CA PRO A 125 -19.29 -8.85 0.04
C PRO A 125 -17.91 -8.20 -0.10
N THR A 126 -17.49 -7.48 0.93
CA THR A 126 -16.20 -6.78 0.95
C THR A 126 -15.40 -7.13 2.19
N GLU A 127 -14.09 -6.95 2.13
CA GLU A 127 -13.20 -7.09 3.27
C GLU A 127 -12.23 -5.91 3.36
N THR A 128 -11.99 -5.46 4.58
CA THR A 128 -10.94 -4.49 4.88
C THR A 128 -9.65 -5.23 5.21
N VAL A 129 -8.57 -4.93 4.51
CA VAL A 129 -7.24 -5.52 4.71
C VAL A 129 -6.29 -4.41 5.10
N THR A 130 -5.52 -4.61 6.16
CA THR A 130 -4.50 -3.64 6.59
C THR A 130 -3.10 -4.22 6.47
N LEU A 131 -2.16 -3.39 6.02
CA LEU A 131 -0.76 -3.75 5.86
C LEU A 131 0.12 -2.90 6.76
N LYS A 132 1.09 -3.55 7.39
CA LYS A 132 2.18 -2.90 8.14
C LYS A 132 3.52 -3.32 7.57
N TYR A 133 4.50 -2.42 7.60
CA TYR A 133 5.75 -2.57 6.85
C TYR A 133 6.94 -1.94 7.59
N ALA A 134 8.15 -2.31 7.19
CA ALA A 134 9.38 -1.75 7.76
C ALA A 134 9.90 -0.52 6.98
N SER A 135 9.74 -0.50 5.66
CA SER A 135 10.09 0.65 4.81
C SER A 135 9.10 0.82 3.65
N VAL A 136 9.05 2.03 3.10
CA VAL A 136 8.15 2.42 2.02
C VAL A 136 8.84 3.35 1.02
N LYS A 137 8.52 3.16 -0.26
CA LYS A 137 8.79 4.10 -1.35
C LYS A 137 7.48 4.57 -1.94
N TRP A 138 7.34 5.86 -2.17
CA TRP A 138 6.26 6.47 -2.94
C TRP A 138 6.84 7.06 -4.22
N THR A 139 6.23 6.76 -5.36
CA THR A 139 6.59 7.35 -6.64
C THR A 139 5.34 7.94 -7.28
N TYR A 140 5.22 9.27 -7.28
CA TYR A 140 4.18 9.95 -8.04
C TYR A 140 4.69 10.35 -9.42
N THR A 141 3.95 10.03 -10.47
CA THR A 141 4.29 10.41 -11.85
C THR A 141 3.32 11.47 -12.33
N VAL A 142 3.84 12.66 -12.65
CA VAL A 142 3.05 13.75 -13.19
C VAL A 142 2.62 13.41 -14.61
N GLN A 143 1.42 13.84 -14.98
CA GLN A 143 0.94 13.75 -16.34
C GLN A 143 1.00 15.14 -16.98
N GLY A 144 1.57 15.22 -18.18
CA GLY A 144 1.60 16.44 -18.97
C GLY A 144 0.21 16.82 -19.49
N ILE A 145 0.08 18.06 -19.95
CA ILE A 145 -1.17 18.60 -20.55
C ILE A 145 -1.56 17.82 -21.81
N ASP A 146 -0.58 17.24 -22.51
CA ASP A 146 -0.78 16.37 -23.68
C ASP A 146 -1.20 14.94 -23.32
N GLY A 147 -1.45 14.66 -22.03
CA GLY A 147 -1.80 13.35 -21.52
C GLY A 147 -0.62 12.39 -21.40
N LYS A 148 0.62 12.79 -21.75
CA LYS A 148 1.79 11.91 -21.64
C LYS A 148 2.37 11.88 -20.24
N LYS A 149 3.19 10.86 -19.95
CA LYS A 149 3.95 10.78 -18.70
C LYS A 149 5.00 11.90 -18.68
N GLY A 150 4.96 12.71 -17.64
CA GLY A 150 5.97 13.70 -17.30
C GLY A 150 7.00 13.16 -16.31
N GLY A 151 7.60 14.04 -15.52
CA GLY A 151 8.56 13.69 -14.48
C GLY A 151 7.95 12.86 -13.34
N SER A 152 8.78 12.05 -12.68
CA SER A 152 8.42 11.30 -11.48
C SER A 152 9.11 11.89 -10.24
N ASN A 153 8.46 11.74 -9.09
CA ASN A 153 8.99 12.17 -7.78
C ASN A 153 9.05 10.96 -6.83
N PRO A 154 10.17 10.22 -6.81
CA PRO A 154 10.38 9.14 -5.86
C PRO A 154 10.81 9.69 -4.50
N GLN A 155 10.11 9.29 -3.44
CA GLN A 155 10.43 9.55 -2.04
C GLN A 155 10.37 8.25 -1.24
N MET A 156 11.11 8.15 -0.15
CA MET A 156 11.18 6.91 0.62
C MET A 156 11.43 7.17 2.11
N TRP A 157 11.00 6.22 2.94
CA TRP A 157 11.24 6.23 4.36
C TRP A 157 11.35 4.81 4.92
N SER A 158 12.33 4.62 5.80
CA SER A 158 12.48 3.39 6.59
C SER A 158 12.13 3.67 8.04
N LEU A 159 11.09 3.03 8.54
CA LEU A 159 10.70 3.06 9.95
C LEU A 159 11.74 2.33 10.80
N ALA A 160 12.31 1.24 10.27
CA ALA A 160 13.36 0.46 10.91
C ALA A 160 14.65 1.27 11.12
N LYS A 161 15.09 2.03 10.10
CA LYS A 161 16.31 2.85 10.16
C LYS A 161 16.08 4.29 10.60
N ASN A 162 14.85 4.77 10.62
CA ASN A 162 14.47 6.17 10.85
C ASN A 162 15.20 7.14 9.89
N LYS A 163 15.23 6.79 8.59
CA LYS A 163 15.95 7.53 7.55
C LYS A 163 15.21 7.45 6.21
N ALA A 164 15.48 8.41 5.32
CA ALA A 164 15.00 8.42 3.95
C ALA A 164 15.75 7.37 3.11
N THR A 165 15.37 6.10 3.26
CA THR A 165 15.91 4.94 2.53
C THR A 165 14.86 3.84 2.45
N GLU A 166 14.96 2.96 1.46
CA GLU A 166 14.17 1.72 1.37
C GLU A 166 14.80 0.56 2.17
N ALA A 167 16.03 0.73 2.66
CA ALA A 167 16.72 -0.30 3.43
C ALA A 167 16.05 -0.56 4.80
N ILE A 168 16.09 -1.83 5.22
CA ILE A 168 15.54 -2.31 6.50
C ILE A 168 16.66 -2.52 7.51
#